data_AF-A0A7V3FUG9-F1
#
_entry.id   AF-A0A7V3FUG9-F1
#
_cell.length_a   1.000
_cell.length_b   1.000
_cell.length_c   1.000
_cell.angle_alpha   90.00
_cell.angle_beta   90.00
_cell.angle_gamma   90.00
#
_symmetry.space_group_name_H-M   'P 1'
#
loop_
_entity.id
_entity.type
_entity.pdbx_description
1 polymer ?
#
loop_
_entity_poly.entity_id
_entity_poly.type
_entity_poly.pdbx_seq_one_letter_code
_entity_poly.pdbx_strand_id
1 'polypeptide(L)'
;MLNYLKIIGYLRLYMSRITQLKNYFNKERLIILGVVFVLYFNALKNGYSLDDSIVTQPENLTAQGFKAIPKILKSFYIGSSEDYQFDYRPLVKISYAIEHELFEVKPGTSHFFNIVFYIIGLFLFYGLLKLLFKDYVRNYHFTPPCFSRQCQFIRK
;
A
#
# COMPACT_ATOMS: atom_id res chain seq x y z
N MET A 1 -10.42 37.09 -26.47
CA MET A 1 -9.04 37.16 -25.92
C MET A 1 -8.93 36.56 -24.51
N LEU A 2 -9.76 36.96 -23.53
CA LEU A 2 -9.73 36.42 -22.14
C LEU A 2 -9.93 34.89 -22.03
N ASN A 3 -10.78 34.30 -22.86
CA ASN A 3 -11.00 32.84 -22.86
C ASN A 3 -9.77 32.06 -23.34
N TYR A 4 -8.99 32.61 -24.26
CA TYR A 4 -7.79 31.96 -24.79
C TYR A 4 -6.66 31.91 -23.75
N LEU A 5 -6.47 32.99 -22.99
CA LEU A 5 -5.49 33.04 -21.90
C LEU A 5 -5.82 32.06 -20.76
N LYS A 6 -7.11 31.88 -20.42
CA LYS A 6 -7.54 30.86 -19.44
C LYS A 6 -7.21 29.44 -19.92
N ILE A 7 -7.49 29.12 -21.19
CA ILE A 7 -7.23 27.80 -21.77
C ILE A 7 -5.73 27.47 -21.72
N ILE A 8 -4.84 28.42 -22.07
CA ILE A 8 -3.38 28.23 -21.96
C ILE A 8 -2.96 27.99 -20.50
N GLY A 9 -3.54 28.73 -19.55
CA GLY A 9 -3.29 28.51 -18.12
C GLY A 9 -3.67 27.11 -17.65
N TYR A 10 -4.86 26.62 -18.04
CA TYR A 10 -5.30 25.24 -17.74
C TYR A 10 -4.40 24.19 -18.38
N LEU A 11 -4.02 24.37 -19.65
CA LEU A 11 -3.11 23.47 -20.34
C LEU A 11 -1.73 23.43 -19.67
N ARG A 12 -1.20 24.56 -19.20
CA ARG A 12 0.09 24.63 -18.49
C ARG A 12 0.03 23.90 -17.15
N LEU A 13 -1.05 24.08 -16.39
CA LEU A 13 -1.26 23.37 -15.12
C LEU A 13 -1.40 21.86 -15.34
N TYR A 14 -2.13 21.46 -16.38
CA TYR A 14 -2.31 20.06 -16.76
C TYR A 14 -0.97 19.41 -17.16
N MET A 15 -0.19 20.08 -18.02
CA MET A 15 1.14 19.58 -18.43
C MET A 15 2.13 19.50 -17.25
N SER A 16 2.08 20.45 -16.31
CA SER A 16 2.88 20.41 -15.08
C SER A 16 2.51 19.19 -14.22
N ARG A 17 1.21 18.94 -14.02
CA ARG A 17 0.72 17.75 -13.30
C ARG A 17 1.14 16.44 -13.96
N ILE A 18 1.05 16.34 -15.29
CA ILE A 18 1.51 15.15 -16.02
C ILE A 18 3.01 14.92 -15.81
N THR A 19 3.82 15.98 -15.88
CA THR A 19 5.26 15.88 -15.70
C THR A 19 5.59 15.42 -14.26
N GLN A 20 4.85 15.92 -13.26
CA GLN A 20 5.01 15.43 -11.88
C GLN A 20 4.60 13.97 -11.72
N LEU A 21 3.49 13.54 -12.32
CA LEU A 21 3.06 12.14 -12.33
C LEU A 21 4.12 11.24 -12.97
N LYS A 22 4.68 11.65 -14.10
CA LYS A 22 5.76 10.91 -14.79
C LYS A 22 7.02 10.79 -13.93
N ASN A 23 7.38 11.85 -13.21
CA ASN A 23 8.51 11.82 -12.28
C ASN A 23 8.22 10.97 -11.03
N TYR A 24 6.98 10.97 -10.56
CA TYR A 24 6.57 10.12 -9.45
C TYR A 24 6.68 8.65 -9.84
N PHE A 25 6.15 8.25 -10.99
CA PHE A 25 6.29 6.91 -11.59
C PHE A 25 7.67 6.75 -12.28
N ASN A 26 8.73 6.87 -11.50
CA ASN A 26 10.09 6.59 -11.92
C ASN A 26 10.29 5.09 -12.25
N LYS A 27 11.39 4.78 -12.95
CA LYS A 27 11.74 3.42 -13.38
C LYS A 27 11.70 2.42 -12.22
N GLU A 28 12.16 2.82 -11.04
CA GLU A 28 12.19 1.99 -9.84
C GLU A 28 10.80 1.64 -9.34
N ARG A 29 9.85 2.59 -9.28
CA ARG A 29 8.45 2.28 -8.90
C ARG A 29 7.75 1.41 -9.93
N LEU A 30 8.07 1.58 -11.23
CA LEU A 30 7.54 0.70 -12.28
C LEU A 30 8.07 -0.73 -12.14
N ILE A 31 9.35 -0.90 -11.76
CA ILE A 31 9.91 -2.22 -11.45
C ILE A 31 9.18 -2.84 -10.26
N ILE A 32 8.94 -2.07 -9.18
CA ILE A 32 8.18 -2.56 -8.02
C ILE A 32 6.79 -3.05 -8.46
N LEU A 33 6.06 -2.27 -9.25
CA LEU A 33 4.75 -2.66 -9.77
C LEU A 33 4.82 -3.95 -10.60
N GLY A 34 5.81 -4.06 -11.48
CA GLY A 34 6.01 -5.25 -12.31
C GLY A 34 6.27 -6.50 -11.46
N VAL A 35 7.14 -6.39 -10.46
CA VAL A 35 7.44 -7.50 -9.54
C VAL A 35 6.21 -7.93 -8.75
N VAL A 36 5.46 -6.98 -8.20
CA VAL A 36 4.22 -7.28 -7.48
C VAL A 36 3.23 -7.99 -8.39
N PHE A 37 3.04 -7.49 -9.61
CA PHE A 37 2.12 -8.11 -10.57
C PHE A 37 2.54 -9.54 -10.88
N VAL A 38 3.81 -9.81 -11.19
CA VAL A 38 4.29 -11.17 -11.49
C VAL A 38 4.08 -12.13 -10.32
N LEU A 39 4.35 -11.70 -9.09
CA LEU A 39 4.23 -12.55 -7.91
C LEU A 39 2.77 -12.81 -7.52
N TYR A 40 1.91 -11.81 -7.59
CA TYR A 40 0.53 -11.88 -7.09
C TYR A 40 -0.53 -12.12 -8.16
N PHE A 41 -0.17 -12.13 -9.45
CA PHE A 41 -1.10 -12.43 -10.54
C PHE A 41 -1.75 -13.81 -10.37
N ASN A 42 -0.98 -14.81 -9.91
CA ASN A 42 -1.51 -16.14 -9.64
C ASN A 42 -2.48 -16.15 -8.44
N ALA A 43 -2.22 -15.32 -7.43
CA ALA A 43 -3.04 -15.25 -6.21
C ALA A 43 -4.48 -14.77 -6.48
N LEU A 44 -4.70 -13.97 -7.53
CA LEU A 44 -6.04 -13.51 -7.93
C LEU A 44 -7.00 -14.66 -8.29
N LYS A 45 -6.48 -15.82 -8.70
CA LYS A 45 -7.27 -16.99 -9.08
C LYS A 45 -7.46 -17.98 -7.93
N ASN A 46 -6.76 -17.80 -6.81
CA ASN A 46 -6.84 -18.69 -5.68
C ASN A 46 -8.05 -18.37 -4.79
N GLY A 47 -8.49 -19.37 -4.02
CA GLY A 47 -9.52 -19.20 -3.00
C GLY A 47 -9.05 -18.37 -1.80
N TYR A 48 -9.93 -18.22 -0.82
CA TYR A 48 -9.57 -17.64 0.47
C TYR A 48 -8.58 -18.52 1.22
N SER A 49 -7.64 -17.89 1.95
CA SER A 49 -6.78 -18.62 2.88
C SER A 49 -7.61 -19.15 4.05
N LEU A 50 -7.06 -20.09 4.83
CA LEU A 50 -7.74 -20.72 5.97
C LEU A 50 -8.40 -19.68 6.90
N ASP A 51 -7.66 -18.66 7.32
CA ASP A 51 -8.16 -17.63 8.24
C ASP A 51 -9.24 -16.74 7.61
N ASP A 52 -9.12 -16.43 6.32
CA ASP A 52 -10.08 -15.61 5.59
C ASP A 52 -11.39 -16.38 5.36
N SER A 53 -11.30 -17.70 5.11
CA SER A 53 -12.46 -18.57 4.90
C SER A 53 -13.33 -18.68 6.15
N ILE A 54 -12.74 -18.54 7.34
CA ILE A 54 -13.45 -18.55 8.62
C ILE A 54 -14.22 -17.24 8.83
N VAL A 55 -13.65 -16.12 8.38
CA VAL A 55 -14.25 -14.79 8.53
C VAL A 55 -15.25 -14.47 7.43
N THR A 56 -15.19 -15.12 6.27
CA THR A 56 -16.08 -14.85 5.13
C THR A 56 -17.29 -15.79 5.07
N GLN A 57 -17.45 -16.69 6.05
CA GLN A 57 -18.62 -17.55 6.19
C GLN A 57 -19.92 -16.72 6.38
N PRO A 58 -21.05 -17.14 5.79
CA PRO A 58 -22.30 -16.38 5.81
C PRO A 58 -22.89 -16.23 7.22
N GLU A 59 -22.57 -17.13 8.14
CA GLU A 59 -22.92 -17.08 9.56
C GLU A 59 -22.09 -16.07 10.36
N ASN A 60 -21.00 -15.53 9.81
CA ASN A 60 -20.10 -14.63 10.52
C ASN A 60 -20.63 -13.18 10.54
N LEU A 61 -20.21 -12.41 11.56
CA LEU A 61 -20.61 -11.02 11.77
C LEU A 61 -20.25 -10.10 10.59
N THR A 62 -19.19 -10.43 9.86
CA THR A 62 -18.72 -9.71 8.66
C THR A 62 -19.71 -9.74 7.49
N ALA A 63 -20.57 -10.76 7.40
CA ALA A 63 -21.62 -10.82 6.38
C ALA A 63 -22.72 -9.76 6.59
N GLN A 64 -22.81 -9.15 7.78
CA GLN A 64 -23.82 -8.12 8.12
C GLN A 64 -23.38 -6.68 7.75
N GLY A 65 -22.20 -6.50 7.14
CA GLY A 65 -21.75 -5.20 6.63
C GLY A 65 -21.50 -4.13 7.71
N PHE A 66 -21.77 -2.85 7.39
CA PHE A 66 -21.62 -1.68 8.25
C PHE A 66 -22.38 -1.82 9.58
N LYS A 67 -23.51 -2.55 9.58
CA LYS A 67 -24.30 -2.79 10.80
C LYS A 67 -23.58 -3.65 11.83
N ALA A 68 -22.60 -4.45 11.39
CA ALA A 68 -21.79 -5.27 12.29
C ALA A 68 -20.57 -4.56 12.87
N ILE A 69 -20.16 -3.39 12.39
CA ILE A 69 -18.99 -2.65 12.94
C ILE A 69 -19.05 -2.49 14.47
N PRO A 70 -20.15 -2.00 15.09
CA PRO A 70 -20.22 -1.88 16.54
C PRO A 70 -20.20 -3.22 17.27
N LYS A 71 -20.60 -4.33 16.62
CA LYS A 71 -20.51 -5.69 17.17
C LYS A 71 -19.11 -6.28 17.00
N ILE A 72 -18.45 -6.02 15.87
CA ILE A 72 -17.08 -6.46 15.58
C ILE A 72 -16.09 -5.85 16.58
N LEU A 73 -16.26 -4.57 16.93
CA LEU A 73 -15.43 -3.91 17.94
C LEU A 73 -15.62 -4.48 19.36
N LYS A 74 -16.74 -5.15 19.62
CA LYS A 74 -17.08 -5.73 20.92
C LYS A 74 -16.89 -7.25 20.98
N SER A 75 -16.53 -7.90 19.86
CA SER A 75 -16.43 -9.35 19.76
C SER A 75 -15.02 -9.81 19.37
N PHE A 76 -14.61 -10.95 19.92
CA PHE A 76 -13.38 -11.64 19.55
C PHE A 76 -13.51 -12.35 18.19
N TYR A 77 -12.42 -12.89 17.64
CA TYR A 77 -12.34 -13.28 16.24
C TYR A 77 -13.26 -14.44 15.84
N ILE A 78 -13.59 -15.34 16.76
CA ILE A 78 -14.63 -16.37 16.62
C ILE A 78 -15.45 -16.39 17.92
N GLY A 79 -16.78 -16.42 17.81
CA GLY A 79 -17.70 -16.38 18.95
C GLY A 79 -18.60 -17.60 19.05
N SER A 80 -18.16 -18.75 18.56
CA SER A 80 -18.97 -19.96 18.51
C SER A 80 -18.12 -21.17 18.87
N SER A 81 -18.49 -21.85 19.96
CA SER A 81 -17.84 -22.98 20.64
C SER A 81 -16.71 -22.66 21.61
N GLU A 82 -16.82 -23.25 22.80
CA GLU A 82 -16.21 -22.87 24.08
C GLU A 82 -14.70 -23.16 24.21
N ASP A 83 -13.99 -23.53 23.14
CA ASP A 83 -12.61 -24.04 23.26
C ASP A 83 -11.52 -23.26 22.50
N TYR A 84 -11.86 -22.25 21.69
CA TYR A 84 -10.86 -21.49 20.92
C TYR A 84 -11.14 -19.98 20.89
N GLN A 85 -10.56 -19.25 21.86
CA GLN A 85 -10.49 -17.78 21.79
C GLN A 85 -9.37 -17.36 20.83
N PHE A 86 -9.75 -16.96 19.61
CA PHE A 86 -8.81 -16.40 18.63
C PHE A 86 -8.52 -14.91 18.88
N ASP A 87 -7.34 -14.46 18.42
CA ASP A 87 -6.78 -13.11 18.55
C ASP A 87 -7.75 -11.95 18.29
N TYR A 88 -7.69 -10.89 19.09
CA TYR A 88 -8.47 -9.66 18.86
C TYR A 88 -7.96 -8.87 17.63
N ARG A 89 -8.60 -9.05 16.47
CA ARG A 89 -8.25 -8.38 15.19
C ARG A 89 -9.44 -7.66 14.54
N PRO A 90 -9.99 -6.61 15.19
CA PRO A 90 -11.21 -5.94 14.72
C PRO A 90 -11.03 -5.26 13.36
N LEU A 91 -9.84 -4.73 13.05
CA LEU A 91 -9.58 -4.01 11.80
C LEU A 91 -9.74 -4.91 10.56
N VAL A 92 -9.26 -6.15 10.63
CA VAL A 92 -9.38 -7.14 9.55
C VAL A 92 -10.85 -7.50 9.32
N LYS A 93 -11.63 -7.68 10.40
CA LYS A 93 -13.07 -7.94 10.29
C LYS A 93 -13.83 -6.75 9.70
N ILE A 94 -13.44 -5.53 10.04
CA ILE A 94 -14.06 -4.31 9.49
C ILE A 94 -13.76 -4.20 8.00
N SER A 95 -12.52 -4.45 7.55
CA SER A 95 -12.21 -4.41 6.11
C SER A 95 -13.04 -5.42 5.32
N TYR A 96 -13.15 -6.66 5.83
CA TYR A 96 -14.02 -7.67 5.20
C TYR A 96 -15.50 -7.29 5.23
N ALA A 97 -16.01 -6.75 6.34
CA ALA A 97 -17.40 -6.29 6.42
C ALA A 97 -17.72 -5.18 5.41
N ILE A 98 -16.80 -4.23 5.22
CA ILE A 98 -16.93 -3.16 4.23
C ILE A 98 -16.87 -3.72 2.81
N GLU A 99 -15.93 -4.63 2.53
CA GLU A 99 -15.80 -5.29 1.23
C GLU A 99 -17.06 -6.09 0.88
N HIS A 100 -17.63 -6.83 1.84
CA HIS A 100 -18.85 -7.60 1.64
C HIS A 100 -20.05 -6.73 1.28
N GLU A 101 -20.20 -5.57 1.91
CA GLU A 101 -21.33 -4.67 1.62
C GLU A 101 -21.21 -4.01 0.25
N LEU A 102 -19.99 -3.77 -0.24
CA LEU A 102 -19.76 -3.10 -1.51
C LEU A 102 -19.66 -4.04 -2.72
N PHE A 103 -19.11 -5.25 -2.57
CA PHE A 103 -18.69 -6.09 -3.69
C PHE A 103 -19.03 -7.59 -3.55
N GLU A 104 -19.86 -7.96 -2.57
CA GLU A 104 -20.23 -9.35 -2.23
C GLU A 104 -19.02 -10.22 -1.80
N VAL A 105 -19.27 -11.45 -1.32
CA VAL A 105 -18.23 -12.40 -0.90
C VAL A 105 -17.54 -13.00 -2.13
N LYS A 106 -16.48 -12.36 -2.63
CA LYS A 106 -15.69 -12.88 -3.77
C LYS A 106 -14.19 -12.85 -3.44
N PRO A 107 -13.49 -14.00 -3.46
CA PRO A 107 -12.06 -14.06 -3.13
C PRO A 107 -11.22 -13.18 -4.05
N GLY A 108 -11.57 -13.10 -5.34
CA GLY A 108 -10.87 -12.24 -6.29
C GLY A 108 -10.92 -10.75 -5.92
N THR A 109 -12.01 -10.28 -5.32
CA THR A 109 -12.15 -8.88 -4.91
C THR A 109 -11.26 -8.56 -3.71
N SER A 110 -11.29 -9.41 -2.68
CA SER A 110 -10.42 -9.24 -1.50
C SER A 110 -8.94 -9.34 -1.88
N HIS A 111 -8.57 -10.28 -2.75
CA HIS A 111 -7.20 -10.39 -3.27
C HIS A 111 -6.78 -9.14 -4.05
N PHE A 112 -7.68 -8.55 -4.83
CA PHE A 112 -7.41 -7.29 -5.54
C PHE A 112 -7.10 -6.15 -4.56
N PHE A 113 -7.93 -5.93 -3.53
CA PHE A 113 -7.69 -4.89 -2.54
C PHE A 113 -6.40 -5.14 -1.73
N ASN A 114 -6.11 -6.40 -1.38
CA ASN A 114 -4.85 -6.77 -0.74
C ASN A 114 -3.62 -6.41 -1.59
N ILE A 115 -3.66 -6.67 -2.90
CA ILE A 115 -2.58 -6.26 -3.82
C ILE A 115 -2.45 -4.74 -3.87
N VAL A 116 -3.56 -4.01 -3.92
CA VAL A 116 -3.55 -2.53 -3.90
C VAL A 116 -2.89 -2.01 -2.63
N PHE A 117 -3.29 -2.51 -1.45
CA PHE A 117 -2.68 -2.09 -0.18
C PHE A 117 -1.20 -2.46 -0.10
N TYR A 118 -0.82 -3.62 -0.61
CA TYR A 118 0.57 -4.03 -0.69
C TYR A 118 1.42 -3.08 -1.55
N ILE A 119 0.92 -2.68 -2.72
CA ILE A 119 1.59 -1.70 -3.59
C ILE A 119 1.77 -0.36 -2.89
N ILE A 120 0.72 0.13 -2.21
CA ILE A 120 0.77 1.38 -1.45
C ILE A 120 1.83 1.27 -0.35
N GLY A 121 1.84 0.17 0.41
CA GLY A 121 2.83 -0.10 1.45
C GLY A 121 4.26 -0.09 0.91
N LEU A 122 4.50 -0.75 -0.22
CA LEU A 122 5.82 -0.75 -0.87
C LEU A 122 6.23 0.64 -1.35
N PHE A 123 5.31 1.45 -1.86
CA PHE A 123 5.60 2.82 -2.31
C PHE A 123 5.96 3.74 -1.15
N LEU A 124 5.30 3.58 0.00
CA LEU A 124 5.62 4.28 1.24
C LEU A 124 6.96 3.82 1.79
N PHE A 125 7.18 2.51 1.87
CA PHE A 125 8.42 1.93 2.35
C PHE A 125 9.62 2.34 1.48
N TYR A 126 9.48 2.31 0.16
CA TYR A 126 10.50 2.81 -0.76
C TYR A 126 10.78 4.31 -0.55
N GLY A 127 9.74 5.12 -0.31
CA GLY A 127 9.88 6.53 0.06
C GLY A 127 10.65 6.72 1.37
N LEU A 128 10.34 5.92 2.38
CA LEU A 128 11.03 5.89 3.67
C LEU A 128 12.51 5.53 3.50
N LEU A 129 12.82 4.50 2.69
CA LEU A 129 14.20 4.11 2.39
C LEU A 129 14.98 5.24 1.70
N LYS A 130 14.37 5.94 0.73
CA LYS A 130 15.01 7.11 0.10
C LYS A 130 15.27 8.24 1.10
N LEU A 131 14.37 8.44 2.06
CA LEU A 131 14.54 9.44 3.10
C LEU A 131 15.69 9.04 4.04
N LEU A 132 15.73 7.78 4.47
CA LEU A 132 16.71 7.27 5.42
C LEU A 132 18.13 7.21 4.83
N PHE A 133 18.26 6.79 3.57
CA PHE A 133 19.56 6.61 2.89
C PHE A 133 19.94 7.76 1.95
N LYS A 134 19.31 8.93 2.09
CA LYS A 134 19.54 10.11 1.25
C LYS A 134 21.01 10.53 1.19
N ASP A 135 21.68 10.50 2.35
CA ASP A 135 23.08 10.93 2.49
C ASP A 135 24.07 9.83 2.08
N TYR A 136 23.65 8.56 2.17
CA TYR A 136 24.46 7.43 1.75
C TYR A 136 24.70 7.50 0.24
N VAL A 137 23.64 7.68 -0.57
CA VAL A 137 23.73 7.78 -2.04
C VAL A 137 24.60 8.96 -2.51
N ARG A 138 24.61 10.08 -1.77
CA ARG A 138 25.43 11.26 -2.11
C ARG A 138 26.93 10.99 -1.99
N ASN A 139 27.32 10.09 -1.09
CA ASN A 139 28.71 9.73 -0.82
C ASN A 139 29.23 8.57 -1.70
N TYR A 140 28.40 8.01 -2.58
CA TYR A 140 28.81 7.00 -3.59
C TYR A 140 29.14 7.60 -4.95
N HIS A 141 29.28 8.92 -5.07
CA HIS A 141 30.22 9.40 -6.08
C HIS A 141 31.56 8.79 -5.69
N PHE A 142 32.00 7.81 -6.46
CA PHE A 142 33.30 7.15 -6.32
C PHE A 142 34.37 8.21 -6.57
N THR A 143 34.56 9.13 -5.62
CA THR A 143 35.86 9.70 -5.38
C THR A 143 36.63 8.50 -4.84
N PRO A 144 37.57 7.92 -5.60
CA PRO A 144 38.48 6.96 -4.99
C PRO A 144 39.03 7.63 -3.73
N PRO A 145 39.20 6.90 -2.62
CA PRO A 145 39.88 7.46 -1.46
C PRO A 145 41.23 7.95 -1.97
N CYS A 146 41.36 9.26 -2.15
CA CYS A 146 42.65 9.87 -2.41
C CYS A 146 43.37 9.74 -1.08
N PHE A 147 44.09 8.62 -0.95
CA PHE A 147 44.95 8.29 0.15
C PHE A 147 46.19 9.19 0.05
N SER A 148 45.99 10.50 0.17
CA SER A 148 47.06 11.46 0.39
C SER A 148 46.71 12.25 1.64
N ARG A 149 47.32 11.78 2.72
CA ARG A 149 47.55 12.51 3.97
C ARG A 149 47.70 14.02 3.71
N GLN A 150 46.83 14.82 4.31
CA GLN A 150 47.13 16.09 5.00
C GLN A 150 45.77 16.68 5.41
N CYS A 151 45.45 16.63 6.71
CA CYS A 151 45.75 17.74 7.63
C CYS A 151 45.05 19.03 7.23
N GLN A 152 43.88 19.27 7.83
CA GLN A 152 43.39 20.56 8.35
C GLN A 152 42.09 20.20 9.08
N PHE A 153 42.08 19.70 10.32
CA PHE A 153 42.53 20.35 11.56
C PHE A 153 42.27 21.86 11.57
N ILE A 154 41.22 22.23 12.31
CA ILE A 154 40.90 23.57 12.84
C ILE A 154 40.55 24.62 11.78
N ARG A 155 39.28 25.03 11.77
CA ARG A 155 38.91 26.38 12.20
C ARG A 155 37.48 26.41 12.71
N LYS A 156 37.33 27.15 13.81
CA LYS A 156 36.11 27.55 14.51
C LYS A 156 34.99 27.96 13.57
#